data_AF-A0A942HP20-F1
#
_entry.id   AF-A0A942HP20-F1
#
_cell.length_a   1.000
_cell.length_b   1.000
_cell.length_c   1.000
_cell.angle_alpha   90.00
_cell.angle_beta   90.00
_cell.angle_gamma   90.00
#
_symmetry.space_group_name_H-M   'P 1'
#
loop_
_entity.id
_entity.type
_entity.pdbx_description
1 polymer ?
#
loop_
_entity_poly.entity_id
_entity_poly.type
_entity_poly.pdbx_seq_one_letter_code
_entity_poly.pdbx_strand_id
1 'polypeptide(L)'
;MSRQHRRRLRLLAAVVTVVMALAGAASAEASPWTLTNLNLGERETIFAINCEASGFCLGVGQEGVVIQSAAPTAGASAWSVGHLALVPGLRGNLRGISCPSSSLCVAVDFSGGVWWTTEPAAGPGAWHPTKIPKAKSLFDVSCPSTTSCVLVGAAGLIATTSNPTGGAGAWTLSHLATEPPLRALSCTGSLCVAADFGGGLWTTTTPGEGAASWATAGQPGGANPPLGLTCQSEALCLAGNAGGVLTSTNPLGGPAAWVGAPLPRRFQILAASCPNAGLCVLASNNGEVSASANPTGGAATWLTEHLIGGVTNAMFGLSCPTEALCVAGGKYGQLLTTTNPRATGLPEPAPPLPPTTVLRHHPKKTIRLGVRTPAPTVGFRFGAEGEATWYRCGIDSRPAATCTAPRRYRVGVGAHVFRVRAFGPGGGSATTVSYGFRVLRAKPKPPKGAKPGGSTPHR
;
A
#
# COMPACT_ATOMS: atom_id res chain seq x y z
N MET A 1 33.57 -52.25 8.78
CA MET A 1 32.15 -51.82 8.82
C MET A 1 31.43 -52.31 7.57
N SER A 2 30.40 -53.15 7.74
CA SER A 2 29.75 -53.92 6.67
C SER A 2 28.94 -53.05 5.70
N ARG A 3 28.77 -53.53 4.45
CA ARG A 3 27.96 -52.89 3.38
C ARG A 3 26.55 -52.49 3.83
N GLN A 4 26.02 -53.13 4.87
CA GLN A 4 24.70 -52.86 5.46
C GLN A 4 24.64 -51.51 6.21
N HIS A 5 25.74 -51.07 6.83
CA HIS A 5 25.82 -49.75 7.48
C HIS A 5 25.85 -48.61 6.47
N ARG A 6 26.53 -48.77 5.33
CA ARG A 6 26.55 -47.76 4.26
C ARG A 6 25.18 -47.57 3.58
N ARG A 7 24.34 -48.61 3.51
CA ARG A 7 22.96 -48.49 3.00
C ARG A 7 22.02 -47.80 3.97
N ARG A 8 22.12 -48.06 5.28
CA ARG A 8 21.32 -47.37 6.31
C ARG A 8 21.67 -45.88 6.42
N LEU A 9 22.95 -45.52 6.29
CA LEU A 9 23.39 -44.12 6.32
C LEU A 9 22.91 -43.32 5.09
N ARG A 10 22.84 -43.96 3.91
CA ARG A 10 22.32 -43.34 2.68
C ARG A 10 20.80 -43.17 2.68
N LEU A 11 20.05 -44.10 3.29
CA LEU A 11 18.60 -43.92 3.47
C LEU A 11 18.25 -42.83 4.50
N LEU A 12 19.00 -42.72 5.60
CA LEU A 12 18.80 -41.65 6.58
C LEU A 12 19.15 -40.27 6.00
N ALA A 13 20.20 -40.15 5.20
CA ALA A 13 20.55 -38.90 4.52
C ALA A 13 19.49 -38.48 3.48
N ALA A 14 18.89 -39.44 2.76
CA ALA A 14 17.84 -39.18 1.77
C ALA A 14 16.48 -38.80 2.41
N VAL A 15 16.16 -39.31 3.59
CA VAL A 15 14.94 -38.94 4.32
C VAL A 15 15.09 -37.54 4.96
N VAL A 16 16.28 -37.18 5.44
CA VAL A 16 16.55 -35.83 5.98
C VAL A 16 16.53 -34.76 4.88
N THR A 17 16.98 -35.05 3.66
CA THR A 17 16.88 -34.11 2.54
C THR A 17 15.45 -33.94 2.00
N VAL A 18 14.61 -34.98 2.06
CA VAL A 18 13.19 -34.87 1.66
C VAL A 18 12.34 -34.14 2.72
N VAL A 19 12.65 -34.29 4.01
CA VAL A 19 11.94 -33.55 5.09
C VAL A 19 12.37 -32.07 5.14
N MET A 20 13.61 -31.73 4.79
CA MET A 20 14.06 -30.33 4.65
C MET A 20 13.53 -29.65 3.37
N ALA A 21 13.15 -30.41 2.34
CA ALA A 21 12.58 -29.86 1.10
C ALA A 21 11.06 -29.55 1.19
N LEU A 22 10.38 -30.00 2.24
CA LEU A 22 8.94 -29.76 2.45
C LEU A 22 8.64 -28.65 3.48
N ALA A 23 9.67 -28.00 4.03
CA ALA A 23 9.52 -26.87 4.98
C ALA A 23 9.84 -25.50 4.35
N GLY A 24 9.95 -25.42 3.02
CA GLY A 24 10.33 -24.22 2.31
C GLY A 24 9.47 -23.96 1.07
N ALA A 25 8.17 -24.26 1.12
CA ALA A 25 7.26 -23.45 0.31
C ALA A 25 7.28 -22.08 0.97
N ALA A 26 8.19 -21.20 0.50
CA ALA A 26 8.13 -19.79 0.83
C ALA A 26 6.69 -19.37 0.54
N SER A 27 5.94 -19.04 1.60
CA SER A 27 4.68 -18.33 1.45
C SER A 27 4.99 -17.16 0.52
N ALA A 28 4.30 -17.09 -0.62
CA ALA A 28 4.44 -15.95 -1.52
C ALA A 28 4.21 -14.70 -0.66
N GLU A 29 5.25 -13.86 -0.54
CA GLU A 29 5.23 -12.65 0.28
C GLU A 29 4.00 -11.84 -0.11
N ALA A 30 3.11 -11.58 0.84
CA ALA A 30 1.94 -10.75 0.58
C ALA A 30 2.42 -9.32 0.27
N SER A 31 2.37 -8.94 -1.00
CA SER A 31 2.68 -7.57 -1.45
C SER A 31 1.79 -6.56 -0.70
N PRO A 32 2.34 -5.40 -0.27
CA PRO A 32 1.53 -4.32 0.28
C PRO A 32 0.67 -3.61 -0.79
N TRP A 33 0.83 -3.98 -2.07
CA TRP A 33 0.09 -3.42 -3.19
C TRP A 33 -1.07 -4.32 -3.61
N THR A 34 -2.21 -3.69 -3.88
CA THR A 34 -3.39 -4.33 -4.45
C THR A 34 -3.58 -3.86 -5.88
N LEU A 35 -3.61 -4.82 -6.82
CA LEU A 35 -3.98 -4.59 -8.21
C LEU A 35 -5.50 -4.60 -8.36
N THR A 36 -6.06 -3.50 -8.86
CA THR A 36 -7.47 -3.35 -9.21
C THR A 36 -7.58 -3.08 -10.71
N ASN A 37 -8.47 -3.80 -11.40
CA ASN A 37 -8.77 -3.54 -12.81
C ASN A 37 -10.12 -2.84 -12.91
N LEU A 38 -10.13 -1.64 -13.51
CA LEU A 38 -11.37 -0.96 -13.88
C LEU A 38 -11.95 -1.50 -15.19
N ASN A 39 -11.20 -2.35 -15.91
CA ASN A 39 -11.57 -2.93 -17.21
C ASN A 39 -11.94 -1.84 -18.23
N LEU A 40 -11.11 -0.80 -18.30
CA LEU A 40 -11.22 0.19 -19.35
C LEU A 40 -10.92 -0.51 -20.69
N GLY A 41 -11.54 -0.03 -21.77
CA GLY A 41 -11.39 -0.63 -23.10
C GLY A 41 -9.93 -0.74 -23.53
N GLU A 42 -9.64 -1.55 -24.56
CA GLU A 42 -8.27 -1.84 -25.03
C GLU A 42 -7.47 -0.62 -25.53
N ARG A 43 -8.08 0.56 -25.59
CA ARG A 43 -7.44 1.81 -26.01
C ARG A 43 -7.26 2.80 -24.87
N GLU A 44 -7.83 2.54 -23.70
CA GLU A 44 -7.85 3.50 -22.60
C GLU A 44 -6.66 3.27 -21.66
N THR A 45 -6.00 4.36 -21.32
CA THR A 45 -4.83 4.36 -20.45
C THR A 45 -4.91 5.57 -19.54
N ILE A 46 -4.75 5.36 -18.24
CA ILE A 46 -4.60 6.45 -17.26
C ILE A 46 -3.15 6.93 -17.30
N PHE A 47 -2.91 8.13 -17.81
CA PHE A 47 -1.55 8.66 -17.95
C PHE A 47 -1.05 9.40 -16.73
N ALA A 48 -1.96 10.03 -15.97
CA ALA A 48 -1.62 10.77 -14.78
C ALA A 48 -2.71 10.64 -13.72
N ILE A 49 -2.30 10.75 -12.46
CA ILE A 49 -3.20 10.68 -11.31
C ILE A 49 -2.73 11.70 -10.28
N ASN A 50 -3.69 12.38 -9.66
CA ASN A 50 -3.47 13.27 -8.54
C ASN A 50 -4.37 12.82 -7.40
N CYS A 51 -3.78 12.49 -6.26
CA CYS A 51 -4.51 12.23 -5.03
C CYS A 51 -4.24 13.34 -4.01
N GLU A 52 -5.25 13.65 -3.23
CA GLU A 52 -5.17 14.58 -2.11
C GLU A 52 -4.89 13.84 -0.80
N ALA A 53 -4.37 14.54 0.20
CA ALA A 53 -4.19 13.99 1.54
C ALA A 53 -5.52 13.55 2.20
N SER A 54 -6.66 14.08 1.72
CA SER A 54 -8.01 13.66 2.10
C SER A 54 -8.35 12.23 1.68
N GLY A 55 -7.59 11.65 0.74
CA GLY A 55 -7.85 10.35 0.12
C GLY A 55 -8.65 10.42 -1.19
N PHE A 56 -9.12 11.60 -1.60
CA PHE A 56 -9.71 11.77 -2.92
C PHE A 56 -8.65 11.66 -4.02
N CYS A 57 -8.88 10.80 -5.01
CA CYS A 57 -8.00 10.58 -6.13
C CYS A 57 -8.72 10.84 -7.45
N LEU A 58 -8.02 11.49 -8.36
CA LEU A 58 -8.49 11.86 -9.69
C LEU A 58 -7.43 11.47 -10.73
N GLY A 59 -7.79 10.58 -11.65
CA GLY A 59 -6.95 10.15 -12.75
C GLY A 59 -7.47 10.65 -14.10
N VAL A 60 -6.56 10.92 -15.02
CA VAL A 60 -6.87 11.36 -16.39
C VAL A 60 -6.06 10.55 -17.41
N GLY A 61 -6.58 10.45 -18.63
CA GLY A 61 -5.92 9.61 -19.62
C GLY A 61 -6.36 9.79 -21.06
N GLN A 62 -6.16 8.72 -21.83
CA GLN A 62 -6.48 8.63 -23.25
C GLN A 62 -8.00 8.72 -23.50
N GLU A 63 -8.40 9.26 -24.67
CA GLU A 63 -9.81 9.37 -25.10
C GLU A 63 -10.72 10.15 -24.13
N GLY A 64 -10.11 11.02 -23.32
CA GLY A 64 -10.80 11.89 -22.37
C GLY A 64 -11.21 11.17 -21.10
N VAL A 65 -10.69 9.97 -20.83
CA VAL A 65 -11.06 9.23 -19.62
C VAL A 65 -10.68 10.01 -18.36
N VAL A 66 -11.62 10.04 -17.41
CA VAL A 66 -11.50 10.60 -16.06
C VAL A 66 -11.97 9.53 -15.08
N ILE A 67 -11.13 9.23 -14.09
CA ILE A 67 -11.48 8.31 -13.00
C ILE A 67 -11.41 9.02 -11.67
N GLN A 68 -12.31 8.70 -10.74
CA GLN A 68 -12.40 9.37 -9.44
C GLN A 68 -12.74 8.39 -8.33
N SER A 69 -12.17 8.59 -7.14
CA SER A 69 -12.51 7.83 -5.95
C SER A 69 -12.21 8.61 -4.68
N ALA A 70 -13.10 8.53 -3.69
CA ALA A 70 -12.83 8.97 -2.31
C ALA A 70 -12.31 7.84 -1.42
N ALA A 71 -12.26 6.61 -1.93
CA ALA A 71 -11.80 5.41 -1.22
C ALA A 71 -11.01 4.51 -2.18
N PRO A 72 -9.85 4.97 -2.69
CA PRO A 72 -9.14 4.34 -3.81
C PRO A 72 -8.73 2.88 -3.56
N THR A 73 -8.59 2.48 -2.30
CA THR A 73 -8.21 1.12 -1.87
C THR A 73 -9.39 0.17 -1.70
N ALA A 74 -10.64 0.64 -1.83
CA ALA A 74 -11.85 -0.17 -1.63
C ALA A 74 -12.27 -0.99 -2.89
N GLY A 75 -11.33 -1.23 -3.80
CA GLY A 75 -11.53 -2.01 -5.02
C GLY A 75 -12.27 -1.27 -6.13
N ALA A 76 -12.55 -1.97 -7.23
CA ALA A 76 -13.04 -1.35 -8.47
C ALA A 76 -14.38 -0.59 -8.32
N SER A 77 -15.29 -1.07 -7.46
CA SER A 77 -16.59 -0.42 -7.22
C SER A 77 -16.50 0.94 -6.52
N ALA A 78 -15.34 1.26 -5.93
CA ALA A 78 -15.10 2.56 -5.30
C ALA A 78 -14.66 3.63 -6.31
N TRP A 79 -14.45 3.26 -7.58
CA TRP A 79 -14.03 4.16 -8.64
C TRP A 79 -15.19 4.45 -9.58
N SER A 80 -15.42 5.73 -9.85
CA SER A 80 -16.27 6.17 -10.95
C SER A 80 -15.41 6.44 -12.18
N VAL A 81 -15.89 6.00 -13.34
CA VAL A 81 -15.26 6.23 -14.65
C VAL A 81 -16.20 7.07 -15.50
N GLY A 82 -15.66 8.05 -16.21
CA GLY A 82 -16.38 8.74 -17.27
C GLY A 82 -15.43 9.43 -18.24
N HIS A 83 -15.99 10.14 -19.22
CA HIS A 83 -15.23 10.71 -20.32
C HIS A 83 -15.58 12.17 -20.55
N LEU A 84 -14.55 12.97 -20.84
CA LEU A 84 -14.72 14.36 -21.23
C LEU A 84 -15.43 14.46 -22.58
N ALA A 85 -16.28 15.48 -22.71
CA ALA A 85 -16.89 15.83 -23.99
C ALA A 85 -15.81 16.43 -24.92
N LEU A 86 -15.35 15.65 -25.90
CA LEU A 86 -14.31 16.09 -26.84
C LEU A 86 -14.77 17.30 -27.66
N VAL A 87 -13.88 18.28 -27.80
CA VAL A 87 -14.10 19.50 -28.59
C VAL A 87 -13.22 19.52 -29.84
N PRO A 88 -13.65 20.17 -30.94
CA PRO A 88 -12.85 20.27 -32.16
C PRO A 88 -11.43 20.78 -31.88
N GLY A 89 -10.42 20.04 -32.37
CA GLY A 89 -9.00 20.38 -32.21
C GLY A 89 -8.36 19.91 -30.89
N LEU A 90 -9.10 19.25 -30.00
CA LEU A 90 -8.59 18.51 -28.85
C LEU A 90 -8.99 17.04 -28.95
N ARG A 91 -8.04 16.14 -28.68
CA ARG A 91 -8.25 14.68 -28.82
C ARG A 91 -8.57 13.97 -27.52
N GLY A 92 -8.54 14.68 -26.39
CA GLY A 92 -8.72 14.08 -25.06
C GLY A 92 -7.59 13.13 -24.68
N ASN A 93 -6.39 13.28 -25.23
CA ASN A 93 -5.24 12.50 -24.79
C ASN A 93 -4.53 13.26 -23.66
N LEU A 94 -5.10 13.16 -22.46
CA LEU A 94 -4.64 13.90 -21.28
C LEU A 94 -3.37 13.28 -20.72
N ARG A 95 -2.31 14.08 -20.53
CA ARG A 95 -0.94 13.60 -20.22
C ARG A 95 -0.48 13.90 -18.81
N GLY A 96 -0.88 15.05 -18.27
CA GLY A 96 -0.54 15.49 -16.92
C GLY A 96 -1.76 16.11 -16.25
N ILE A 97 -1.78 16.05 -14.92
CA ILE A 97 -2.80 16.68 -14.07
C ILE A 97 -2.14 17.24 -12.81
N SER A 98 -2.61 18.41 -12.37
CA SER A 98 -2.26 19.00 -11.09
C SER A 98 -3.51 19.58 -10.45
N CYS A 99 -3.77 19.19 -9.20
CA CYS A 99 -4.85 19.75 -8.39
C CYS A 99 -4.25 20.51 -7.20
N PRO A 100 -4.04 21.83 -7.31
CA PRO A 100 -3.51 22.64 -6.20
C PRO A 100 -4.49 22.74 -5.01
N SER A 101 -5.75 22.38 -5.20
CA SER A 101 -6.78 22.37 -4.15
C SER A 101 -7.94 21.44 -4.53
N SER A 102 -8.83 21.17 -3.58
CA SER A 102 -10.07 20.42 -3.83
C SER A 102 -11.10 21.17 -4.69
N SER A 103 -10.84 22.44 -5.03
CA SER A 103 -11.69 23.29 -5.87
C SER A 103 -11.00 23.75 -7.15
N LEU A 104 -9.87 23.16 -7.53
CA LEU A 104 -9.24 23.40 -8.81
C LEU A 104 -8.36 22.22 -9.21
N CYS A 105 -8.63 21.66 -10.38
CA CYS A 105 -7.72 20.76 -11.08
C CYS A 105 -7.48 21.26 -12.50
N VAL A 106 -6.25 21.10 -12.98
CA VAL A 106 -5.82 21.45 -14.33
C VAL A 106 -5.15 20.24 -14.96
N ALA A 107 -5.55 19.87 -16.16
CA ALA A 107 -4.98 18.78 -16.95
C ALA A 107 -4.58 19.26 -18.33
N VAL A 108 -3.56 18.63 -18.93
CA VAL A 108 -3.07 18.99 -20.26
C VAL A 108 -3.29 17.89 -21.29
N ASP A 109 -3.69 18.29 -22.49
CA ASP A 109 -3.93 17.42 -23.63
C ASP A 109 -2.77 17.49 -24.63
N PHE A 110 -2.39 16.32 -25.16
CA PHE A 110 -1.31 16.18 -26.16
C PHE A 110 -1.56 16.99 -27.46
N SER A 111 -2.78 17.42 -27.75
CA SER A 111 -3.05 18.28 -28.91
C SER A 111 -2.74 19.76 -28.64
N GLY A 112 -2.33 20.14 -27.42
CA GLY A 112 -2.10 21.53 -27.02
C GLY A 112 -3.30 22.17 -26.30
N GLY A 113 -4.11 21.37 -25.59
CA GLY A 113 -5.24 21.84 -24.81
C GLY A 113 -4.96 21.84 -23.32
N VAL A 114 -5.68 22.69 -22.60
CA VAL A 114 -5.80 22.65 -21.14
C VAL A 114 -7.25 22.34 -20.81
N TRP A 115 -7.46 21.46 -19.86
CA TRP A 115 -8.76 21.16 -19.27
C TRP A 115 -8.71 21.59 -17.81
N TRP A 116 -9.75 22.24 -17.31
CA TRP A 116 -9.81 22.66 -15.92
C TRP A 116 -11.19 22.41 -15.33
N THR A 117 -11.25 22.25 -14.03
CA THR A 117 -12.52 22.15 -13.29
C THR A 117 -12.35 22.79 -11.92
N THR A 118 -13.39 23.48 -11.44
CA THR A 118 -13.46 23.97 -10.06
C THR A 118 -14.26 23.04 -9.14
N GLU A 119 -14.79 21.96 -9.69
CA GLU A 119 -15.57 20.95 -8.97
C GLU A 119 -15.04 19.54 -9.32
N PRO A 120 -13.80 19.19 -8.91
CA PRO A 120 -13.18 17.92 -9.27
C PRO A 120 -14.04 16.70 -8.94
N ALA A 121 -14.82 16.72 -7.86
CA ALA A 121 -15.67 15.60 -7.46
C ALA A 121 -16.99 15.47 -8.26
N ALA A 122 -17.34 16.44 -9.11
CA ALA A 122 -18.57 16.45 -9.89
C ALA A 122 -18.49 15.62 -11.19
N GLY A 123 -17.38 14.93 -11.44
CA GLY A 123 -17.19 14.07 -12.60
C GLY A 123 -16.80 14.81 -13.89
N PRO A 124 -16.79 14.10 -15.03
CA PRO A 124 -16.26 14.62 -16.30
C PRO A 124 -17.05 15.80 -16.87
N GLY A 125 -18.34 15.94 -16.53
CA GLY A 125 -19.19 17.03 -17.01
C GLY A 125 -18.82 18.42 -16.45
N ALA A 126 -18.07 18.47 -15.35
CA ALA A 126 -17.62 19.71 -14.72
C ALA A 126 -16.29 20.25 -15.28
N TRP A 127 -15.74 19.60 -16.31
CA TRP A 127 -14.49 20.02 -16.93
C TRP A 127 -14.73 20.94 -18.12
N HIS A 128 -13.90 21.97 -18.21
CA HIS A 128 -13.95 22.98 -19.25
C HIS A 128 -12.67 22.92 -20.10
N PRO A 129 -12.80 22.77 -21.44
CA PRO A 129 -11.67 22.81 -22.35
C PRO A 129 -11.26 24.24 -22.72
N THR A 130 -9.95 24.47 -22.75
CA THR A 130 -9.30 25.67 -23.26
C THR A 130 -8.24 25.25 -24.28
N LYS A 131 -8.45 25.60 -25.56
CA LYS A 131 -7.40 25.44 -26.58
C LYS A 131 -6.43 26.61 -26.49
N ILE A 132 -5.15 26.34 -26.23
CA ILE A 132 -4.12 27.37 -26.27
C ILE A 132 -3.61 27.50 -27.72
N PRO A 133 -3.74 28.67 -28.37
CA PRO A 133 -3.19 28.88 -29.70
C PRO A 133 -1.69 28.63 -29.72
N LYS A 134 -1.20 27.98 -30.78
CA LYS A 134 0.23 27.67 -31.01
C LYS A 134 0.86 26.66 -30.03
N ALA A 135 0.21 26.30 -28.93
CA ALA A 135 0.62 25.16 -28.13
C ALA A 135 0.40 23.86 -28.89
N LYS A 136 1.39 22.95 -28.83
CA LYS A 136 1.33 21.60 -29.40
C LYS A 136 1.99 20.64 -28.43
N SER A 137 1.47 19.41 -28.32
CA SER A 137 2.11 18.33 -27.54
C SER A 137 2.46 18.76 -26.13
N LEU A 138 1.45 19.17 -25.35
CA LEU A 138 1.63 19.39 -23.92
C LEU A 138 1.79 18.03 -23.23
N PHE A 139 2.77 17.93 -22.35
CA PHE A 139 3.15 16.67 -21.70
C PHE A 139 2.88 16.67 -20.21
N ASP A 140 3.03 17.82 -19.54
CA ASP A 140 2.89 17.89 -18.09
C ASP A 140 2.44 19.28 -17.61
N VAL A 141 1.90 19.32 -16.39
CA VAL A 141 1.42 20.51 -15.71
C VAL A 141 1.74 20.42 -14.22
N SER A 142 2.24 21.52 -13.66
CA SER A 142 2.42 21.68 -12.22
C SER A 142 1.81 23.02 -11.79
N CYS A 143 0.91 22.97 -10.82
CA CYS A 143 0.29 24.15 -10.23
C CYS A 143 0.68 24.26 -8.75
N PRO A 144 1.69 25.09 -8.39
CA PRO A 144 2.03 25.34 -7.00
C PRO A 144 0.92 26.02 -6.20
N SER A 145 -0.02 26.70 -6.87
CA SER A 145 -1.19 27.32 -6.25
C SER A 145 -2.36 27.37 -7.22
N THR A 146 -3.53 27.82 -6.74
CA THR A 146 -4.73 27.99 -7.59
C THR A 146 -4.59 29.12 -8.63
N THR A 147 -3.57 29.97 -8.49
CA THR A 147 -3.29 31.13 -9.34
C THR A 147 -1.87 31.10 -9.89
N SER A 148 -1.25 29.92 -9.96
CA SER A 148 0.08 29.75 -10.53
C SER A 148 0.18 28.35 -11.09
N CYS A 149 0.25 28.24 -12.41
CA CYS A 149 0.49 26.97 -13.09
C CYS A 149 1.56 27.14 -14.17
N VAL A 150 2.35 26.09 -14.34
CA VAL A 150 3.36 25.95 -15.38
C VAL A 150 3.05 24.68 -16.18
N LEU A 151 3.16 24.77 -17.51
CA LEU A 151 3.00 23.65 -18.44
C LEU A 151 4.27 23.51 -19.26
N VAL A 152 4.56 22.28 -19.66
CA VAL A 152 5.66 21.99 -20.59
C VAL A 152 5.18 21.18 -21.80
N GLY A 153 5.86 21.37 -22.93
CA GLY A 153 5.49 20.72 -24.18
C GLY A 153 6.66 20.51 -25.16
N ALA A 154 6.31 20.12 -26.39
CA ALA A 154 7.26 19.98 -27.48
C ALA A 154 7.95 21.31 -27.85
N ALA A 155 9.09 21.22 -28.55
CA ALA A 155 9.87 22.37 -29.01
C ALA A 155 10.23 23.37 -27.89
N GLY A 156 10.60 22.87 -26.70
CA GLY A 156 10.98 23.69 -25.55
C GLY A 156 9.85 24.56 -25.00
N LEU A 157 8.59 24.25 -25.30
CA LEU A 157 7.45 25.06 -24.88
C LEU A 157 7.31 25.08 -23.36
N ILE A 158 7.26 26.29 -22.81
CA ILE A 158 6.90 26.59 -21.43
C ILE A 158 5.72 27.57 -21.46
N ALA A 159 4.63 27.21 -20.81
CA ALA A 159 3.46 28.09 -20.67
C ALA A 159 3.18 28.35 -19.19
N THR A 160 2.92 29.60 -18.84
CA THR A 160 2.59 30.00 -17.47
C THR A 160 1.28 30.77 -17.41
N THR A 161 0.61 30.72 -16.27
CA THR A 161 -0.61 31.49 -16.03
C THR A 161 -0.75 31.85 -14.56
N SER A 162 -1.39 33.00 -14.31
CA SER A 162 -1.91 33.37 -13.00
C SER A 162 -3.42 33.15 -12.85
N ASN A 163 -4.09 32.74 -13.91
CA ASN A 163 -5.52 32.46 -13.93
C ASN A 163 -5.82 31.25 -14.84
N PRO A 164 -5.70 30.01 -14.32
CA PRO A 164 -5.93 28.79 -15.11
C PRO A 164 -7.33 28.70 -15.75
N THR A 165 -8.31 29.41 -15.19
CA THR A 165 -9.71 29.44 -15.67
C THR A 165 -9.97 30.57 -16.67
N GLY A 166 -9.01 31.48 -16.89
CA GLY A 166 -9.15 32.69 -17.71
C GLY A 166 -9.15 32.47 -19.22
N GLY A 167 -9.30 31.23 -19.68
CA GLY A 167 -9.27 30.87 -21.10
C GLY A 167 -7.89 31.03 -21.73
N ALA A 168 -7.85 31.03 -23.07
CA ALA A 168 -6.61 30.94 -23.84
C ALA A 168 -5.66 32.13 -23.63
N GLY A 169 -6.21 33.35 -23.50
CA GLY A 169 -5.43 34.58 -23.35
C GLY A 169 -4.77 34.74 -21.98
N ALA A 170 -5.13 33.91 -21.00
CA ALA A 170 -4.51 33.91 -19.68
C ALA A 170 -3.16 33.16 -19.64
N TRP A 171 -2.77 32.50 -20.73
CA TRP A 171 -1.53 31.74 -20.82
C TRP A 171 -0.45 32.50 -21.59
N THR A 172 0.69 32.68 -20.95
CA THR A 172 1.89 33.26 -21.56
C THR A 172 2.80 32.14 -22.03
N LEU A 173 3.14 32.12 -23.32
CA LEU A 173 3.98 31.09 -23.93
C LEU A 173 5.40 31.63 -24.14
N SER A 174 6.39 30.78 -23.86
CA SER A 174 7.80 31.00 -24.18
C SER A 174 8.45 29.69 -24.63
N HIS A 175 9.59 29.78 -25.29
CA HIS A 175 10.33 28.63 -25.81
C HIS A 175 11.79 28.71 -25.40
N LEU A 176 12.32 27.61 -24.87
CA LEU A 176 13.76 27.48 -24.62
C LEU A 176 14.54 27.60 -25.94
N ALA A 177 15.70 28.26 -25.90
CA ALA A 177 16.46 28.61 -27.11
C ALA A 177 16.92 27.39 -27.92
N THR A 178 17.20 26.25 -27.28
CA THR A 178 17.58 25.00 -27.95
C THR A 178 16.37 24.11 -28.32
N GLU A 179 15.15 24.58 -28.01
CA GLU A 179 13.87 23.92 -28.27
C GLU A 179 13.80 22.41 -27.89
N PRO A 180 14.41 21.95 -26.78
CA PRO A 180 14.35 20.53 -26.42
C PRO A 180 12.90 20.18 -26.06
N PRO A 181 12.32 19.09 -26.57
CA PRO A 181 10.96 18.71 -26.19
C PRO A 181 10.95 18.32 -24.71
N LEU A 182 10.20 19.08 -23.92
CA LEU A 182 10.08 18.90 -22.47
C LEU A 182 8.98 17.89 -22.18
N ARG A 183 9.20 17.02 -21.19
CA ARG A 183 8.33 15.86 -20.91
C ARG A 183 7.77 15.83 -19.50
N ALA A 184 8.58 16.14 -18.49
CA ALA A 184 8.17 16.07 -17.09
C ALA A 184 8.43 17.41 -16.41
N LEU A 185 7.58 17.77 -15.45
CA LEU A 185 7.63 19.04 -14.75
C LEU A 185 7.25 18.83 -13.28
N SER A 186 7.99 19.45 -12.37
CA SER A 186 7.57 19.55 -10.98
C SER A 186 7.94 20.90 -10.42
N CYS A 187 6.95 21.60 -9.87
CA CYS A 187 7.13 22.88 -9.20
C CYS A 187 6.70 22.78 -7.74
N THR A 188 7.51 23.31 -6.83
CA THR A 188 7.25 23.38 -5.38
C THR A 188 7.80 24.68 -4.83
N GLY A 189 6.98 25.44 -4.11
CA GLY A 189 7.32 26.81 -3.74
C GLY A 189 7.63 27.67 -4.96
N SER A 190 8.83 28.25 -5.01
CA SER A 190 9.35 29.00 -6.14
C SER A 190 10.08 28.12 -7.17
N LEU A 191 10.62 26.98 -6.75
CA LEU A 191 11.39 26.09 -7.61
C LEU A 191 10.49 25.38 -8.63
N CYS A 192 10.90 25.41 -9.89
CA CYS A 192 10.42 24.49 -10.92
C CYS A 192 11.60 23.72 -11.52
N VAL A 193 11.41 22.42 -11.72
CA VAL A 193 12.33 21.56 -12.47
C VAL A 193 11.57 20.95 -13.64
N ALA A 194 12.17 20.96 -14.82
CA ALA A 194 11.66 20.30 -16.01
C ALA A 194 12.71 19.34 -16.58
N ALA A 195 12.25 18.25 -17.20
CA ALA A 195 13.11 17.28 -17.87
C ALA A 195 12.74 17.18 -19.36
N ASP A 196 13.75 17.04 -20.23
CA ASP A 196 13.57 16.84 -21.66
C ASP A 196 13.83 15.39 -22.12
N PHE A 197 13.37 15.08 -23.33
CA PHE A 197 13.55 13.75 -23.93
C PHE A 197 15.01 13.39 -24.25
N GLY A 198 15.91 14.38 -24.26
CA GLY A 198 17.33 14.18 -24.50
C GLY A 198 18.13 13.86 -23.24
N GLY A 199 17.51 13.84 -22.06
CA GLY A 199 18.23 13.62 -20.79
C GLY A 199 18.46 14.90 -19.98
N GLY A 200 18.13 16.07 -20.54
CA GLY A 200 18.43 17.36 -19.92
C GLY A 200 17.47 17.68 -18.79
N LEU A 201 18.02 18.30 -17.74
CA LEU A 201 17.27 18.91 -16.65
C LEU A 201 17.37 20.43 -16.74
N TRP A 202 16.28 21.11 -16.40
CA TRP A 202 16.14 22.56 -16.46
C TRP A 202 15.52 23.04 -15.15
N THR A 203 16.01 24.14 -14.62
CA THR A 203 15.58 24.68 -13.32
C THR A 203 15.32 26.17 -13.37
N THR A 204 14.36 26.65 -12.60
CA THR A 204 14.09 28.07 -12.41
C THR A 204 13.46 28.31 -11.03
N THR A 205 13.57 29.53 -10.52
CA THR A 205 12.78 30.02 -9.38
C THR A 205 11.73 31.07 -9.77
N THR A 206 11.73 31.49 -11.04
CA THR A 206 10.85 32.53 -11.60
C THR A 206 10.26 32.08 -12.93
N PRO A 207 9.45 31.00 -12.97
CA PRO A 207 8.94 30.44 -14.22
C PRO A 207 8.10 31.44 -15.04
N GLY A 208 7.51 32.46 -14.39
CA GLY A 208 6.74 33.52 -15.03
C GLY A 208 7.55 34.53 -15.86
N GLU A 209 8.88 34.59 -15.68
CA GLU A 209 9.76 35.50 -16.43
C GLU A 209 10.14 34.97 -17.82
N GLY A 210 9.55 33.83 -18.22
CA GLY A 210 9.72 33.22 -19.52
C GLY A 210 10.99 32.38 -19.64
N ALA A 211 11.26 31.90 -20.85
CA ALA A 211 12.32 30.92 -21.12
C ALA A 211 13.73 31.35 -20.68
N ALA A 212 14.03 32.64 -20.58
CA ALA A 212 15.33 33.14 -20.16
C ALA A 212 15.63 32.91 -18.67
N SER A 213 14.60 32.71 -17.82
CA SER A 213 14.79 32.41 -16.40
C SER A 213 15.11 30.94 -16.13
N TRP A 214 15.08 30.09 -17.16
CA TRP A 214 15.39 28.66 -17.04
C TRP A 214 16.85 28.39 -17.33
N ALA A 215 17.54 27.82 -16.35
CA ALA A 215 18.92 27.38 -16.48
C ALA A 215 18.98 25.87 -16.71
N THR A 216 19.92 25.41 -17.54
CA THR A 216 20.18 23.96 -17.69
C THR A 216 20.98 23.45 -16.49
N ALA A 217 20.52 22.35 -15.90
CA ALA A 217 21.29 21.53 -14.97
C ALA A 217 22.05 20.39 -15.70
N GLY A 218 22.19 20.48 -17.03
CA GLY A 218 22.89 19.49 -17.85
C GLY A 218 22.13 18.16 -17.96
N GLN A 219 22.88 17.10 -18.28
CA GLN A 219 22.37 15.73 -18.45
C GLN A 219 23.03 14.78 -17.43
N PRO A 220 22.74 14.91 -16.13
CA PRO A 220 23.44 14.16 -15.08
C PRO A 220 23.26 12.64 -15.19
N GLY A 221 22.17 12.18 -15.80
CA GLY A 221 21.91 10.76 -16.10
C GLY A 221 22.31 10.31 -17.51
N GLY A 222 23.04 11.14 -18.26
CA GLY A 222 23.31 10.95 -19.69
C GLY A 222 22.07 11.19 -20.57
N ALA A 223 22.09 10.67 -21.79
CA ALA A 223 21.07 10.92 -22.81
C ALA A 223 19.72 10.18 -22.58
N ASN A 224 19.54 9.53 -21.43
CA ASN A 224 18.30 8.83 -21.11
C ASN A 224 17.26 9.81 -20.57
N PRO A 225 16.05 9.86 -21.14
CA PRO A 225 15.03 10.81 -20.72
C PRO A 225 14.56 10.53 -19.28
N PRO A 226 14.57 11.53 -18.39
CA PRO A 226 13.85 11.46 -17.13
C PRO A 226 12.37 11.65 -17.41
N LEU A 227 11.56 10.61 -17.18
CA LEU A 227 10.14 10.59 -17.55
C LEU A 227 9.22 10.77 -16.34
N GLY A 228 9.68 10.36 -15.15
CA GLY A 228 9.04 10.67 -13.87
C GLY A 228 9.86 11.71 -13.10
N LEU A 229 9.26 12.81 -12.67
CA LEU A 229 9.92 13.89 -11.96
C LEU A 229 9.06 14.34 -10.78
N THR A 230 9.66 14.52 -9.62
CA THR A 230 8.98 15.07 -8.43
C THR A 230 9.96 15.90 -7.62
N CYS A 231 9.52 17.08 -7.20
CA CYS A 231 10.19 17.90 -6.20
C CYS A 231 9.32 17.95 -4.96
N GLN A 232 9.75 17.24 -3.91
CA GLN A 232 9.05 17.20 -2.64
C GLN A 232 9.18 18.54 -1.90
N SER A 233 10.34 19.17 -2.03
CA SER A 233 10.66 20.50 -1.50
C SER A 233 11.62 21.20 -2.45
N GLU A 234 11.91 22.47 -2.21
CA GLU A 234 12.92 23.21 -2.99
C GLU A 234 14.33 22.61 -2.85
N ALA A 235 14.57 21.82 -1.81
CA ALA A 235 15.82 21.10 -1.61
C ALA A 235 15.78 19.71 -2.25
N LEU A 236 14.69 18.94 -2.14
CA LEU A 236 14.67 17.54 -2.56
C LEU A 236 13.87 17.32 -3.86
N CYS A 237 14.58 16.98 -4.93
CA CYS A 237 13.99 16.54 -6.19
C CYS A 237 14.52 15.17 -6.63
N LEU A 238 13.66 14.40 -7.28
CA LEU A 238 13.98 13.11 -7.87
C LEU A 238 13.51 13.07 -9.33
N ALA A 239 14.36 12.51 -10.20
CA ALA A 239 14.03 12.26 -11.60
C ALA A 239 14.34 10.79 -11.95
N GLY A 240 13.31 10.02 -12.29
CA GLY A 240 13.44 8.63 -12.73
C GLY A 240 13.68 8.53 -14.23
N ASN A 241 14.64 7.70 -14.64
CA ASN A 241 14.96 7.43 -16.05
C ASN A 241 14.98 5.91 -16.32
N ALA A 242 15.52 5.49 -17.47
CA ALA A 242 15.62 4.08 -17.81
C ALA A 242 16.63 3.35 -16.89
N GLY A 243 16.11 2.59 -15.92
CA GLY A 243 16.91 1.75 -15.03
C GLY A 243 17.68 2.50 -13.94
N GLY A 244 17.31 3.74 -13.65
CA GLY A 244 17.95 4.55 -12.63
C GLY A 244 17.05 5.67 -12.09
N VAL A 245 17.54 6.27 -11.01
CA VAL A 245 16.96 7.45 -10.39
C VAL A 245 18.06 8.47 -10.14
N LEU A 246 17.78 9.73 -10.44
CA LEU A 246 18.59 10.88 -10.10
C LEU A 246 17.97 11.55 -8.88
N THR A 247 18.78 11.86 -7.88
CA THR A 247 18.34 12.59 -6.68
C THR A 247 19.19 13.84 -6.49
N SER A 248 18.56 14.94 -6.11
CA SER A 248 19.27 16.17 -5.73
C SER A 248 18.72 16.74 -4.44
N THR A 249 19.63 17.20 -3.58
CA THR A 249 19.34 18.02 -2.39
C THR A 249 19.61 19.52 -2.63
N ASN A 250 20.03 19.88 -3.84
CA ASN A 250 20.26 21.24 -4.31
C ASN A 250 20.01 21.31 -5.83
N PRO A 251 18.74 21.33 -6.28
CA PRO A 251 18.39 21.18 -7.69
C PRO A 251 18.99 22.29 -8.59
N LEU A 252 19.23 23.48 -8.02
CA LEU A 252 19.84 24.63 -8.69
C LEU A 252 21.38 24.52 -8.81
N GLY A 253 22.00 23.54 -8.16
CA GLY A 253 23.46 23.37 -8.11
C GLY A 253 24.10 22.82 -9.40
N GLY A 254 23.37 22.78 -10.51
CA GLY A 254 23.84 22.25 -11.80
C GLY A 254 24.01 20.72 -11.81
N PRO A 255 24.66 20.15 -12.84
CA PRO A 255 24.70 18.70 -13.06
C PRO A 255 25.34 17.90 -11.92
N ALA A 256 26.37 18.45 -11.27
CA ALA A 256 27.05 17.77 -10.17
C ALA A 256 26.19 17.64 -8.90
N ALA A 257 25.12 18.43 -8.76
CA ALA A 257 24.20 18.34 -7.64
C ALA A 257 23.17 17.21 -7.79
N TRP A 258 23.12 16.54 -8.94
CA TRP A 258 22.25 15.41 -9.21
C TRP A 258 23.04 14.11 -9.17
N VAL A 259 22.73 13.28 -8.17
CA VAL A 259 23.40 12.00 -7.94
C VAL A 259 22.57 10.88 -8.52
N GLY A 260 23.15 10.07 -9.41
CA GLY A 260 22.49 8.92 -10.01
C GLY A 260 22.69 7.63 -9.22
N ALA A 261 21.62 6.86 -9.09
CA ALA A 261 21.62 5.51 -8.53
C ALA A 261 20.96 4.52 -9.51
N PRO A 262 21.63 3.41 -9.89
CA PRO A 262 20.99 2.37 -10.67
C PRO A 262 19.91 1.67 -9.85
N LEU A 263 18.80 1.30 -10.50
CA LEU A 263 17.76 0.47 -9.90
C LEU A 263 18.02 -1.02 -10.17
N PRO A 264 17.53 -1.94 -9.32
CA PRO A 264 17.74 -3.38 -9.48
C PRO A 264 17.24 -3.95 -10.81
N ARG A 265 16.27 -3.29 -11.44
CA ARG A 265 15.71 -3.67 -12.75
C ARG A 265 15.74 -2.49 -13.71
N ARG A 266 16.02 -2.78 -14.98
CA ARG A 266 16.23 -1.78 -16.04
C ARG A 266 14.93 -1.48 -16.81
N PHE A 267 14.02 -0.76 -16.17
CA PHE A 267 12.76 -0.33 -16.79
C PHE A 267 12.63 1.20 -16.79
N GLN A 268 11.76 1.72 -17.66
CA GLN A 268 11.55 3.16 -17.77
C GLN A 268 10.64 3.60 -16.63
N ILE A 269 11.20 4.41 -15.73
CA ILE A 269 10.42 5.05 -14.67
C ILE A 269 9.61 6.18 -15.28
N LEU A 270 8.28 6.08 -15.23
CA LEU A 270 7.37 7.06 -15.85
C LEU A 270 6.74 8.04 -14.86
N ALA A 271 6.71 7.69 -13.58
CA ALA A 271 6.18 8.57 -12.55
C ALA A 271 6.96 8.41 -11.25
N ALA A 272 7.05 9.50 -10.50
CA ALA A 272 7.71 9.58 -9.21
C ALA A 272 6.82 10.39 -8.27
N SER A 273 6.76 10.01 -6.99
CA SER A 273 6.05 10.77 -5.98
C SER A 273 6.71 10.57 -4.61
N CYS A 274 6.93 11.66 -3.89
CA CYS A 274 7.56 11.64 -2.57
C CYS A 274 6.62 12.31 -1.56
N PRO A 275 5.89 11.55 -0.72
CA PRO A 275 5.05 12.13 0.32
C PRO A 275 5.86 12.94 1.35
N ASN A 276 7.15 12.63 1.54
CA ASN A 276 8.09 13.41 2.33
C ASN A 276 9.54 13.07 1.97
N ALA A 277 10.50 13.70 2.64
CA ALA A 277 11.93 13.52 2.36
C ALA A 277 12.47 12.11 2.66
N GLY A 278 11.81 11.36 3.54
CA GLY A 278 12.17 10.00 3.95
C GLY A 278 11.36 8.91 3.26
N LEU A 279 10.54 9.21 2.27
CA LEU A 279 9.84 8.20 1.48
C LEU A 279 9.56 8.72 0.06
N CYS A 280 10.07 7.99 -0.93
CA CYS A 280 9.75 8.21 -2.34
C CYS A 280 9.37 6.89 -3.00
N VAL A 281 8.44 6.99 -3.96
CA VAL A 281 7.93 5.87 -4.74
C VAL A 281 8.04 6.20 -6.22
N LEU A 282 8.38 5.19 -7.01
CA LEU A 282 8.53 5.26 -8.47
C LEU A 282 7.65 4.18 -9.10
N ALA A 283 7.02 4.49 -10.23
CA ALA A 283 6.29 3.52 -11.04
C ALA A 283 6.93 3.42 -12.44
N SER A 284 7.06 2.20 -12.95
CA SER A 284 7.64 1.92 -14.26
C SER A 284 6.58 1.56 -15.31
N ASN A 285 6.95 1.70 -16.58
CA ASN A 285 6.10 1.24 -17.67
C ASN A 285 6.00 -0.28 -17.80
N ASN A 286 6.66 -1.10 -16.98
CA ASN A 286 6.56 -2.57 -17.05
C ASN A 286 5.86 -3.18 -15.84
N GLY A 287 5.19 -2.36 -15.04
CA GLY A 287 4.35 -2.84 -13.94
C GLY A 287 5.11 -3.09 -12.65
N GLU A 288 6.26 -2.43 -12.50
CA GLU A 288 7.02 -2.42 -11.26
C GLU A 288 6.74 -1.14 -10.45
N VAL A 289 6.83 -1.30 -9.14
CA VAL A 289 6.89 -0.18 -8.20
C VAL A 289 8.18 -0.30 -7.40
N SER A 290 8.91 0.81 -7.28
CA SER A 290 10.09 0.92 -6.43
C SER A 290 9.83 1.91 -5.31
N ALA A 291 10.23 1.60 -4.09
CA ALA A 291 10.18 2.53 -2.96
C ALA A 291 11.54 2.65 -2.27
N SER A 292 11.80 3.81 -1.68
CA SER A 292 12.94 4.04 -0.81
C SER A 292 12.56 4.88 0.39
N ALA A 293 12.96 4.38 1.57
CA ALA A 293 12.87 5.09 2.84
C ALA A 293 14.03 6.09 3.09
N ASN A 294 14.98 6.13 2.16
CA ASN A 294 16.13 7.03 2.17
C ASN A 294 16.52 7.27 0.70
N PRO A 295 15.76 8.11 -0.03
CA PRO A 295 15.91 8.25 -1.49
C PRO A 295 17.31 8.70 -1.90
N THR A 296 18.03 9.42 -1.04
CA THR A 296 19.39 9.91 -1.26
C THR A 296 20.48 8.90 -0.89
N GLY A 297 20.13 7.75 -0.30
CA GLY A 297 21.09 6.75 0.19
C GLY A 297 21.71 5.85 -0.90
N GLY A 298 21.50 6.16 -2.18
CA GLY A 298 22.01 5.39 -3.31
C GLY A 298 21.20 4.14 -3.64
N ALA A 299 21.71 3.30 -4.54
CA ALA A 299 20.98 2.18 -5.14
C ALA A 299 20.43 1.16 -4.13
N ALA A 300 21.17 0.90 -3.05
CA ALA A 300 20.82 -0.13 -2.07
C ALA A 300 19.58 0.21 -1.23
N THR A 301 19.13 1.47 -1.22
CA THR A 301 17.93 1.87 -0.47
C THR A 301 16.64 1.70 -1.27
N TRP A 302 16.74 1.39 -2.56
CA TRP A 302 15.60 1.20 -3.44
C TRP A 302 15.25 -0.28 -3.53
N LEU A 303 14.03 -0.60 -3.12
CA LEU A 303 13.46 -1.94 -3.22
C LEU A 303 12.35 -1.93 -4.27
N THR A 304 12.27 -3.00 -5.06
CA THR A 304 11.37 -3.07 -6.23
C THR A 304 10.54 -4.33 -6.18
N GLU A 305 9.23 -4.18 -6.39
CA GLU A 305 8.31 -5.28 -6.66
C GLU A 305 7.86 -5.26 -8.12
N HIS A 306 7.67 -6.45 -8.70
CA HIS A 306 7.03 -6.63 -10.01
C HIS A 306 5.60 -7.09 -9.80
N LEU A 307 4.64 -6.20 -10.05
CA LEU A 307 3.23 -6.39 -9.69
C LEU A 307 2.36 -6.77 -10.89
N ILE A 308 2.74 -6.36 -12.11
CA ILE A 308 1.99 -6.67 -13.33
C ILE A 308 2.92 -7.34 -14.34
N GLY A 309 2.76 -8.65 -14.53
CA GLY A 309 3.52 -9.43 -15.50
C GLY A 309 2.88 -9.45 -16.90
N GLY A 310 3.70 -9.68 -17.94
CA GLY A 310 3.22 -9.97 -19.30
C GLY A 310 2.65 -8.78 -20.09
N VAL A 311 2.66 -7.58 -19.51
CA VAL A 311 2.15 -6.35 -20.14
C VAL A 311 3.29 -5.33 -20.22
N THR A 312 3.63 -4.88 -21.43
CA THR A 312 4.49 -3.71 -21.62
C THR A 312 3.65 -2.44 -21.61
N ASN A 313 4.23 -1.34 -21.14
CA ASN A 313 3.53 -0.07 -20.91
C ASN A 313 2.34 -0.20 -19.95
N ALA A 314 2.55 -0.88 -18.82
CA ALA A 314 1.54 -1.14 -17.80
C ALA A 314 1.17 0.13 -17.01
N MET A 315 2.13 0.82 -16.36
CA MET A 315 1.87 1.98 -15.48
C MET A 315 2.46 3.28 -16.03
N PHE A 316 1.78 4.41 -15.79
CA PHE A 316 2.19 5.73 -16.31
C PHE A 316 2.10 6.86 -15.28
N GLY A 317 1.07 6.85 -14.42
CA GLY A 317 0.86 7.85 -13.39
C GLY A 317 1.04 7.29 -11.99
N LEU A 318 1.50 8.12 -11.05
CA LEU A 318 1.64 7.78 -9.63
C LEU A 318 1.38 9.02 -8.78
N SER A 319 0.62 8.87 -7.70
CA SER A 319 0.46 9.90 -6.67
C SER A 319 0.49 9.27 -5.28
N CYS A 320 1.37 9.78 -4.43
CA CYS A 320 1.51 9.41 -3.03
C CYS A 320 1.26 10.63 -2.14
N PRO A 321 0.00 10.94 -1.81
CA PRO A 321 -0.31 12.13 -1.02
C PRO A 321 0.15 12.03 0.44
N THR A 322 0.36 10.82 0.96
CA THR A 322 0.80 10.58 2.33
C THR A 322 1.71 9.35 2.40
N GLU A 323 2.33 9.11 3.55
CA GLU A 323 3.08 7.87 3.81
C GLU A 323 2.21 6.61 3.85
N ALA A 324 0.89 6.78 3.93
CA ALA A 324 -0.08 5.69 4.09
C ALA A 324 -1.04 5.56 2.90
N LEU A 325 -0.75 6.25 1.78
CA LEU A 325 -1.52 6.10 0.55
C LEU A 325 -0.65 6.39 -0.66
N CYS A 326 -0.57 5.43 -1.57
CA CYS A 326 -0.12 5.65 -2.94
C CYS A 326 -1.08 4.99 -3.92
N VAL A 327 -1.30 5.65 -5.05
CA VAL A 327 -2.09 5.13 -6.17
C VAL A 327 -1.30 5.31 -7.46
N ALA A 328 -1.08 4.23 -8.19
CA ALA A 328 -0.55 4.25 -9.54
C ALA A 328 -1.64 3.82 -10.53
N GLY A 329 -1.62 4.43 -11.71
CA GLY A 329 -2.57 4.12 -12.78
C GLY A 329 -1.86 3.90 -14.12
N GLY A 330 -2.52 3.12 -14.97
CA GLY A 330 -2.03 2.92 -16.33
C GLY A 330 -3.00 2.24 -17.27
N LYS A 331 -2.47 1.33 -18.09
CA LYS A 331 -3.14 0.77 -19.25
C LYS A 331 -4.36 -0.06 -18.85
N TYR A 332 -5.43 0.02 -19.65
CA TYR A 332 -6.69 -0.72 -19.45
C TYR A 332 -7.36 -0.46 -18.10
N GLY A 333 -7.02 0.65 -17.44
CA GLY A 333 -7.52 0.96 -16.10
C GLY A 333 -6.96 0.05 -15.01
N GLN A 334 -5.75 -0.46 -15.20
CA GLN A 334 -4.99 -1.07 -14.13
C GLN A 334 -4.61 -0.01 -13.10
N LEU A 335 -4.96 -0.27 -11.84
CA LEU A 335 -4.63 0.55 -10.70
C LEU A 335 -3.86 -0.29 -9.68
N LEU A 336 -2.74 0.25 -9.20
CA LEU A 336 -2.04 -0.28 -8.04
C LEU A 336 -2.28 0.65 -6.86
N THR A 337 -2.76 0.12 -5.75
CA THR A 337 -2.99 0.89 -4.52
C THR A 337 -2.28 0.27 -3.33
N THR A 338 -1.80 1.08 -2.41
CA THR A 338 -1.22 0.60 -1.15
C THR A 338 -1.51 1.57 -0.02
N THR A 339 -1.64 1.03 1.20
CA THR A 339 -1.65 1.80 2.43
C THR A 339 -0.34 1.72 3.22
N ASN A 340 0.66 1.02 2.68
CA ASN A 340 1.98 0.87 3.30
C ASN A 340 3.09 0.88 2.23
N PRO A 341 3.26 2.00 1.49
CA PRO A 341 4.27 2.11 0.44
C PRO A 341 5.71 1.86 0.93
N ARG A 342 6.02 2.16 2.19
CA ARG A 342 7.34 1.88 2.80
C ARG A 342 7.67 0.38 2.86
N ALA A 343 6.65 -0.48 2.86
CA ALA A 343 6.85 -1.93 2.86
C ALA A 343 7.13 -2.53 1.47
N THR A 344 7.14 -1.72 0.41
CA THR A 344 7.42 -2.23 -0.95
C THR A 344 8.79 -2.92 -1.01
N GLY A 345 8.79 -4.17 -1.47
CA GLY A 345 9.95 -5.01 -1.66
C GLY A 345 10.60 -5.50 -0.36
N LEU A 346 9.97 -5.24 0.79
CA LEU A 346 10.38 -5.82 2.07
C LEU A 346 9.78 -7.22 2.22
N PRO A 347 10.49 -8.14 2.90
CA PRO A 347 9.92 -9.44 3.23
C PRO A 347 8.69 -9.28 4.12
N GLU A 348 7.71 -10.18 3.95
CA GLU A 348 6.49 -10.16 4.76
C GLU A 348 6.86 -10.21 6.26
N PRO A 349 6.29 -9.31 7.09
CA PRO A 349 6.49 -9.38 8.54
C PRO A 349 6.10 -10.76 9.05
N ALA A 350 6.91 -11.34 9.93
CA ALA A 350 6.56 -12.61 10.56
C ALA A 350 5.16 -12.50 11.18
N PRO A 351 4.28 -13.51 11.00
CA PRO A 351 2.94 -13.47 11.57
C PRO A 351 3.04 -13.25 13.08
N PRO A 352 2.14 -12.45 13.68
CA PRO A 352 2.16 -12.20 15.10
C PRO A 352 2.10 -13.53 15.85
N LEU A 353 2.90 -13.64 16.93
CA LEU A 353 2.93 -14.85 17.74
C LEU A 353 1.51 -15.14 18.27
N PRO A 354 1.08 -16.42 18.28
CA PRO A 354 -0.24 -16.75 18.78
C PRO A 354 -0.36 -16.36 20.27
N PRO A 355 -1.53 -15.86 20.71
CA PRO A 355 -1.71 -15.47 22.10
C PRO A 355 -1.53 -16.66 23.04
N THR A 356 -0.94 -16.41 24.21
CA THR A 356 -0.81 -17.41 25.27
C THR A 356 -2.01 -17.33 26.19
N THR A 357 -2.79 -18.41 26.29
CA THR A 357 -3.96 -18.46 27.18
C THR A 357 -3.51 -18.53 28.63
N VAL A 358 -4.07 -17.68 29.49
CA VAL A 358 -3.78 -17.65 30.93
C VAL A 358 -5.06 -17.79 31.75
N LEU A 359 -5.06 -18.71 32.71
CA LEU A 359 -6.14 -18.90 33.67
C LEU A 359 -5.87 -18.11 34.95
N ARG A 360 -6.61 -17.03 35.15
CA ARG A 360 -6.42 -16.07 36.25
C ARG A 360 -7.15 -16.47 37.54
N HIS A 361 -8.31 -17.12 37.41
CA HIS A 361 -9.07 -17.63 38.55
C HIS A 361 -9.72 -18.96 38.21
N HIS A 362 -9.68 -19.89 39.16
CA HIS A 362 -10.29 -21.22 39.06
C HIS A 362 -10.79 -21.69 40.44
N PRO A 363 -11.73 -22.65 40.51
CA PRO A 363 -12.14 -23.24 41.78
C PRO A 363 -10.97 -23.98 42.46
N LYS A 364 -11.19 -24.42 43.72
CA LYS A 364 -10.24 -25.32 44.41
C LYS A 364 -10.16 -26.67 43.68
N LYS A 365 -9.00 -27.34 43.73
CA LYS A 365 -8.80 -28.69 43.16
C LYS A 365 -9.80 -29.72 43.69
N THR A 366 -10.27 -29.56 44.93
CA THR A 366 -11.28 -30.41 45.55
C THR A 366 -12.36 -29.56 46.22
N ILE A 367 -13.62 -29.77 45.82
CA ILE A 367 -14.81 -29.17 46.42
C ILE A 367 -15.55 -30.25 47.20
N ARG A 368 -15.79 -30.05 48.50
CA ARG A 368 -16.51 -31.00 49.35
C ARG A 368 -17.91 -30.46 49.64
N LEU A 369 -18.92 -31.20 49.24
CA LEU A 369 -20.34 -30.90 49.46
C LEU A 369 -20.85 -31.63 50.71
N GLY A 370 -21.71 -30.96 51.47
CA GLY A 370 -22.50 -31.62 52.52
C GLY A 370 -23.50 -32.62 51.92
N VAL A 371 -24.05 -33.50 52.77
CA VAL A 371 -24.90 -34.63 52.35
C VAL A 371 -26.06 -34.17 51.46
N ARG A 372 -26.74 -33.06 51.82
CA ARG A 372 -27.88 -32.48 51.09
C ARG A 372 -27.54 -31.22 50.27
N THR A 373 -26.26 -30.85 50.15
CA THR A 373 -25.87 -29.63 49.42
C THR A 373 -26.05 -29.82 47.90
N PRO A 374 -26.67 -28.86 47.19
CA PRO A 374 -26.86 -28.94 45.74
C PRO A 374 -25.54 -28.84 44.96
N ALA A 375 -25.59 -29.12 43.66
CA ALA A 375 -24.46 -29.00 42.74
C ALA A 375 -23.87 -27.57 42.73
N PRO A 376 -22.55 -27.39 42.91
CA PRO A 376 -21.94 -26.08 42.95
C PRO A 376 -21.88 -25.45 41.54
N THR A 377 -21.88 -24.12 41.51
CA THR A 377 -21.49 -23.34 40.33
C THR A 377 -20.04 -22.89 40.50
N VAL A 378 -19.17 -23.32 39.60
CA VAL A 378 -17.76 -22.91 39.58
C VAL A 378 -17.53 -21.81 38.53
N GLY A 379 -16.62 -20.89 38.82
CA GLY A 379 -16.29 -19.76 37.95
C GLY A 379 -14.82 -19.74 37.56
N PHE A 380 -14.57 -19.48 36.28
CA PHE A 380 -13.25 -19.34 35.69
C PHE A 380 -13.07 -17.93 35.14
N ARG A 381 -11.98 -17.25 35.53
CA ARG A 381 -11.51 -16.03 34.85
C ARG A 381 -10.24 -16.38 34.10
N PHE A 382 -10.18 -16.01 32.84
CA PHE A 382 -9.04 -16.26 31.97
C PHE A 382 -8.82 -15.03 31.09
N GLY A 383 -7.64 -14.96 30.47
CA GLY A 383 -7.31 -13.96 29.46
C GLY A 383 -6.23 -14.50 28.55
N ALA A 384 -5.56 -13.61 27.84
CA ALA A 384 -4.40 -13.92 27.02
C ALA A 384 -3.24 -12.98 27.37
N GLU A 385 -2.03 -13.47 27.17
CA GLU A 385 -0.84 -12.66 26.93
C GLU A 385 -0.64 -12.56 25.41
N GLY A 386 -0.51 -11.35 24.89
CA GLY A 386 -0.57 -11.07 23.44
C GLY A 386 -1.98 -10.70 22.97
N GLU A 387 -2.13 -10.54 21.65
CA GLU A 387 -3.37 -10.09 21.03
C GLU A 387 -4.36 -11.26 20.81
N ALA A 388 -5.47 -11.26 21.54
CA ALA A 388 -6.53 -12.25 21.39
C ALA A 388 -7.84 -11.58 20.98
N THR A 389 -8.44 -12.06 19.89
CA THR A 389 -9.71 -11.60 19.33
C THR A 389 -10.91 -12.40 19.85
N TRP A 390 -10.74 -13.67 20.21
CA TRP A 390 -11.80 -14.50 20.81
C TRP A 390 -11.26 -15.70 21.61
N TYR A 391 -12.13 -16.37 22.37
CA TYR A 391 -11.78 -17.57 23.15
C TYR A 391 -12.74 -18.73 22.85
N ARG A 392 -12.22 -19.96 22.96
CA ARG A 392 -13.01 -21.20 22.95
C ARG A 392 -12.87 -21.93 24.28
N CYS A 393 -14.01 -22.25 24.90
CA CYS A 393 -14.06 -22.91 26.20
C CYS A 393 -14.79 -24.25 26.09
N GLY A 394 -14.31 -25.26 26.82
CA GLY A 394 -15.00 -26.54 27.01
C GLY A 394 -14.94 -26.99 28.46
N ILE A 395 -15.93 -27.78 28.87
CA ILE A 395 -15.89 -28.49 30.16
C ILE A 395 -16.23 -29.96 29.92
N ASP A 396 -15.40 -30.85 30.46
CA ASP A 396 -15.53 -32.30 30.35
C ASP A 396 -15.62 -32.75 28.88
N SER A 397 -16.64 -33.54 28.55
CA SER A 397 -16.93 -34.04 27.19
C SER A 397 -17.84 -33.12 26.38
N ARG A 398 -18.20 -31.93 26.90
CA ARG A 398 -19.07 -31.01 26.15
C ARG A 398 -18.27 -30.36 25.01
N PRO A 399 -18.87 -30.22 23.80
CA PRO A 399 -18.22 -29.53 22.69
C PRO A 399 -17.76 -28.14 23.09
N ALA A 400 -16.52 -27.79 22.71
CA ALA A 400 -15.97 -26.49 23.02
C ALA A 400 -16.63 -25.41 22.16
N ALA A 401 -17.08 -24.33 22.78
CA ALA A 401 -17.81 -23.22 22.15
C ALA A 401 -17.12 -21.88 22.40
N THR A 402 -17.39 -20.89 21.55
CA THR A 402 -16.93 -19.52 21.74
C THR A 402 -17.43 -18.99 23.09
N CYS A 403 -16.55 -18.31 23.83
CA CYS A 403 -16.83 -17.88 25.20
C CYS A 403 -16.12 -16.57 25.55
N THR A 404 -16.57 -15.93 26.63
CA THR A 404 -15.94 -14.77 27.25
C THR A 404 -15.66 -15.04 28.73
N ALA A 405 -14.68 -14.31 29.30
CA ALA A 405 -14.39 -14.35 30.73
C ALA A 405 -15.22 -13.29 31.48
N PRO A 406 -15.73 -13.56 32.70
CA PRO A 406 -15.70 -14.84 33.41
C PRO A 406 -16.69 -15.86 32.84
N ARG A 407 -16.31 -17.15 32.82
CA ARG A 407 -17.20 -18.25 32.44
C ARG A 407 -17.58 -19.10 33.66
N ARG A 408 -18.86 -19.42 33.79
CA ARG A 408 -19.40 -20.22 34.91
C ARG A 408 -20.02 -21.52 34.41
N TYR A 409 -19.88 -22.59 35.21
CA TYR A 409 -20.48 -23.90 34.94
C TYR A 409 -21.09 -24.49 36.22
N ARG A 410 -22.29 -25.07 36.10
CA ARG A 410 -22.87 -25.93 37.14
C ARG A 410 -22.36 -27.35 36.91
N VAL A 411 -21.78 -27.96 37.95
CA VAL A 411 -21.07 -29.25 37.85
C VAL A 411 -21.53 -30.21 38.95
N GLY A 412 -21.65 -31.50 38.59
CA GLY A 412 -22.10 -32.56 39.49
C GLY A 412 -21.01 -33.06 40.43
N VAL A 413 -21.29 -34.17 41.13
CA VAL A 413 -20.27 -34.92 41.87
C VAL A 413 -19.46 -35.72 40.86
N GLY A 414 -18.12 -35.62 40.89
CA GLY A 414 -17.27 -36.26 39.89
C GLY A 414 -15.94 -35.54 39.67
N ALA A 415 -15.17 -36.03 38.70
CA ALA A 415 -13.98 -35.36 38.18
C ALA A 415 -14.36 -34.52 36.97
N HIS A 416 -13.82 -33.30 36.91
CA HIS A 416 -14.12 -32.33 35.88
C HIS A 416 -12.85 -31.71 35.32
N VAL A 417 -12.85 -31.37 34.03
CA VAL A 417 -11.74 -30.69 33.33
C VAL A 417 -12.29 -29.51 32.55
N PHE A 418 -11.88 -28.31 32.94
CA PHE A 418 -12.11 -27.10 32.16
C PHE A 418 -10.97 -26.90 31.17
N ARG A 419 -11.28 -26.56 29.92
CA ARG A 419 -10.32 -26.21 28.88
C ARG A 419 -10.65 -24.85 28.30
N VAL A 420 -9.64 -24.02 28.12
CA VAL A 420 -9.77 -22.72 27.46
C VAL A 420 -8.60 -22.46 26.53
N ARG A 421 -8.90 -21.84 25.39
CA ARG A 421 -7.94 -21.46 24.36
C ARG A 421 -8.29 -20.07 23.81
N ALA A 422 -7.32 -19.16 23.80
CA ALA A 422 -7.39 -17.87 23.14
C ALA A 422 -7.13 -18.01 21.64
N PHE A 423 -7.57 -17.07 20.82
CA PHE A 423 -7.28 -17.01 19.38
C PHE A 423 -7.02 -15.55 19.01
N GLY A 424 -6.07 -15.30 18.13
CA GLY A 424 -5.65 -13.97 17.69
C GLY A 424 -5.48 -13.88 16.17
N PRO A 425 -5.07 -12.71 15.64
CA PRO A 425 -4.73 -12.54 14.23
C PRO A 425 -3.64 -13.55 13.83
N GLY A 426 -3.73 -14.15 12.63
CA GLY A 426 -2.74 -15.09 12.12
C GLY A 426 -3.01 -16.59 12.37
N GLY A 427 -4.12 -16.95 13.05
CA GLY A 427 -4.63 -18.34 13.08
C GLY A 427 -3.73 -19.41 13.72
N GLY A 428 -2.60 -19.01 14.31
CA GLY A 428 -1.63 -19.90 14.94
C GLY A 428 -2.24 -20.69 16.11
N SER A 429 -1.67 -21.87 16.38
CA SER A 429 -2.17 -22.73 17.45
C SER A 429 -1.88 -22.15 18.84
N ALA A 430 -2.84 -21.40 19.39
CA ALA A 430 -2.76 -20.89 20.75
C ALA A 430 -2.61 -22.01 21.80
N THR A 431 -1.93 -21.70 22.90
CA THR A 431 -1.76 -22.61 24.04
C THR A 431 -3.11 -22.91 24.68
N THR A 432 -3.40 -24.20 24.90
CA THR A 432 -4.62 -24.61 25.61
C THR A 432 -4.32 -24.76 27.09
N VAL A 433 -5.04 -24.05 27.94
CA VAL A 433 -5.00 -24.28 29.39
C VAL A 433 -6.06 -25.29 29.77
N SER A 434 -5.64 -26.35 30.46
CA SER A 434 -6.53 -27.36 31.04
C SER A 434 -6.45 -27.34 32.56
N TYR A 435 -7.60 -27.30 33.24
CA TYR A 435 -7.68 -27.30 34.69
C TYR A 435 -8.60 -28.41 35.20
N GLY A 436 -8.03 -29.39 35.91
CA GLY A 436 -8.76 -30.50 36.51
C GLY A 436 -9.14 -30.24 37.97
N PHE A 437 -10.37 -30.58 38.36
CA PHE A 437 -10.85 -30.52 39.74
C PHE A 437 -11.88 -31.62 40.04
N ARG A 438 -12.12 -31.89 41.33
CA ARG A 438 -13.10 -32.89 41.78
C ARG A 438 -14.14 -32.30 42.72
N VAL A 439 -15.36 -32.77 42.58
CA VAL A 439 -16.47 -32.51 43.50
C VAL A 439 -16.80 -33.81 44.24
N LEU A 440 -16.72 -33.79 45.56
CA LEU A 440 -16.99 -34.93 46.43
C LEU A 440 -18.21 -34.63 47.31
N ARG A 441 -18.99 -35.66 47.64
CA ARG A 441 -20.13 -35.56 48.56
C ARG A 441 -19.81 -36.31 49.86
N ALA A 442 -20.09 -35.68 50.99
CA ALA A 442 -19.98 -36.33 52.30
C ALA A 442 -20.94 -37.52 52.39
N LYS A 443 -20.47 -38.63 52.97
CA LYS A 443 -21.31 -39.81 53.23
C LYS A 443 -22.29 -39.54 54.38
N PRO A 444 -23.53 -40.04 54.34
CA PRO A 444 -24.41 -40.03 55.50
C PRO A 444 -23.75 -40.78 56.66
N LYS A 445 -23.85 -40.25 57.88
CA LYS A 445 -23.37 -40.95 59.07
C LYS A 445 -24.26 -42.21 59.28
N PRO A 446 -23.69 -43.41 59.49
CA PRO A 446 -24.49 -44.61 59.69
C PRO A 446 -25.37 -44.47 60.94
N PRO A 447 -26.60 -45.02 60.93
CA PRO A 447 -27.46 -45.02 62.10
C PRO A 447 -26.80 -45.82 63.22
N LYS A 448 -26.76 -45.25 64.44
CA LYS A 448 -26.18 -45.92 65.60
C LYS A 448 -27.11 -47.05 66.05
N GLY A 449 -26.66 -48.30 65.90
CA GLY A 449 -27.12 -49.45 66.70
C GLY A 449 -27.83 -50.55 65.92
N ALA A 450 -27.09 -51.61 65.57
CA ALA A 450 -27.66 -52.95 65.37
C ALA A 450 -26.63 -53.98 65.88
N LYS A 451 -26.97 -54.70 66.95
CA LYS A 451 -26.20 -55.83 67.50
C LYS A 451 -26.49 -57.09 66.67
N PRO A 452 -25.50 -57.95 66.34
CA PRO A 452 -25.76 -59.24 65.71
C PRO A 452 -26.21 -60.27 66.76
N GLY A 453 -27.35 -60.92 66.53
CA GLY A 453 -27.83 -62.07 67.31
C GLY A 453 -27.04 -63.33 67.01
N GLY A 454 -26.75 -64.11 68.05
CA GLY A 454 -25.97 -65.35 67.97
C GLY A 454 -26.76 -66.53 67.41
N SER A 455 -26.06 -67.40 66.68
CA SER A 455 -26.54 -68.68 66.19
C SER A 455 -26.11 -69.81 67.13
N THR A 456 -27.08 -70.58 67.62
CA THR A 456 -26.87 -71.91 68.24
C THR A 456 -26.63 -72.98 67.17
N PRO A 457 -25.73 -73.96 67.40
CA PRO A 457 -25.53 -75.07 66.47
C PRO A 457 -26.40 -76.28 66.84
N HIS A 458 -27.04 -76.91 65.84
CA HIS A 458 -27.54 -78.27 65.95
C HIS A 458 -26.65 -79.24 65.16
N ARG A 459 -26.68 -80.47 65.66
CA ARG A 459 -25.72 -81.57 65.58
C ARG A 459 -25.66 -82.26 64.23
#